data_AF-A0AAU5JFD6-F1
#
_entry.id   AF-A0AAU5JFD6-F1
#
_cell.length_a   1.000
_cell.length_b   1.000
_cell.length_c   1.000
_cell.angle_alpha   90.00
_cell.angle_beta   90.00
_cell.angle_gamma   90.00
#
_symmetry.space_group_name_H-M   'P 1'
#
loop_
_entity.id
_entity.type
_entity.pdbx_description
1 polymer ?
#
loop_
_entity_poly.entity_id
_entity_poly.type
_entity_poly.pdbx_seq_one_letter_code
_entity_poly.pdbx_strand_id
1 'polypeptide(L)'
;MTPRTPGTPGTPAAPVPLDLDKLFAARLHAARVRPYLATALFALHTVESRRVPTMAVDRHWRCYVSPAFVAATPVEELAGVWVHEISHLLRDHHGRGDRVARERGLTGPGERLRMNIAADCEINDDVFGEGLARPEGAVRPQTLGLPAGELMEDYLRQFRLGRHTESLAWLDCGSGADGLEREWDLGPDGAHGLSAQEQDAVRFRVAQGITGRPGDAPQGWQRWAEEAFHPPQAWRELLGAAIRSAASGPGTGQDYTYGRPSRRSAGVPGAVLPSLRRRPPRVTVIIDTSGSVSDAELGSALLEVAAISRTVGGRRDLVSVLSCDAAAGIAHPLCRAEGIPLVGGGGTDLRSGFTRALRARPRPDVVVALTDGQTPWPAARPACRTVVGLFPRQHTRRSWREDDPDYVPDSPPAWARTVVIGSSSGPG
;
A
#
# COMPACT_ATOMS: atom_id res chain seq x y z
N MET A 1 -14.20 -12.16 67.75
CA MET A 1 -13.90 -11.65 66.40
C MET A 1 -13.41 -10.22 66.56
N THR A 2 -12.09 -10.03 66.64
CA THR A 2 -11.46 -8.71 66.81
C THR A 2 -11.37 -8.01 65.46
N PRO A 3 -11.69 -6.71 65.35
CA PRO A 3 -11.59 -5.98 64.09
C PRO A 3 -10.11 -5.68 63.77
N ARG A 4 -9.68 -5.99 62.54
CA ARG A 4 -8.35 -5.63 62.03
C ARG A 4 -8.31 -4.13 61.74
N THR A 5 -7.28 -3.48 62.29
CA THR A 5 -6.87 -2.10 62.01
C THR A 5 -6.53 -1.93 60.52
N PRO A 6 -6.92 -0.83 59.86
CA PRO A 6 -6.51 -0.55 58.49
C PRO A 6 -5.00 -0.29 58.43
N GLY A 7 -4.31 -1.03 57.56
CA GLY A 7 -2.87 -0.93 57.34
C GLY A 7 -2.47 0.42 56.74
N THR A 8 -1.29 0.87 57.13
CA THR A 8 -0.58 2.05 56.65
C THR A 8 -0.51 2.06 55.11
N PRO A 9 -0.72 3.21 54.43
CA PRO A 9 -0.52 3.29 52.99
C PRO A 9 0.94 2.98 52.67
N GLY A 10 1.16 1.91 51.92
CA GLY A 10 2.49 1.49 51.47
C GLY A 10 3.15 2.60 50.65
N THR A 11 4.44 2.80 50.88
CA THR A 11 5.31 3.65 50.07
C THR A 11 5.11 3.34 48.58
N PRO A 12 4.90 4.34 47.70
CA PRO A 12 4.74 4.08 46.27
C PRO A 12 5.99 3.34 45.77
N ALA A 13 5.77 2.18 45.14
CA ALA A 13 6.83 1.38 44.54
C ALA A 13 7.63 2.25 43.56
N ALA A 14 8.96 2.07 43.55
CA ALA A 14 9.82 2.80 42.62
C ALA A 14 9.36 2.56 41.17
N PRO A 15 9.40 3.59 40.30
CA PRO A 15 8.93 3.45 38.93
C PRO A 15 9.76 2.39 38.19
N VAL A 16 9.07 1.43 37.58
CA VAL A 16 9.69 0.36 36.79
C VAL A 16 10.30 0.98 35.52
N PRO A 17 11.62 0.85 35.27
CA PRO A 17 12.24 1.31 34.03
C PRO A 17 11.80 0.44 32.85
N LEU A 18 11.82 1.00 31.63
CA LEU A 18 11.52 0.23 30.42
C LEU A 18 12.65 -0.77 30.12
N ASP A 19 12.31 -2.05 30.11
CA ASP A 19 13.21 -3.13 29.68
C ASP A 19 13.24 -3.19 28.14
N LEU A 20 14.15 -2.42 27.54
CA LEU A 20 14.32 -2.36 26.08
C LEU A 20 14.82 -3.67 25.48
N ASP A 21 15.67 -4.41 26.20
CA ASP A 21 16.20 -5.69 25.73
C ASP A 21 15.08 -6.71 25.57
N LYS A 22 14.19 -6.80 26.56
CA LYS A 22 12.99 -7.64 26.50
C LYS A 22 12.05 -7.20 25.38
N LEU A 23 11.80 -5.90 25.26
CA LEU A 23 10.90 -5.35 24.24
C LEU A 23 11.42 -5.63 22.82
N PHE A 24 12.72 -5.46 22.58
CA PHE A 24 13.34 -5.72 21.28
C PHE A 24 13.54 -7.21 21.00
N ALA A 25 13.77 -8.03 22.03
CA ALA A 25 13.73 -9.49 21.90
C ALA A 25 12.35 -9.96 21.43
N ALA A 26 11.27 -9.41 21.99
CA ALA A 26 9.90 -9.70 21.56
C ALA A 26 9.65 -9.23 20.11
N ARG A 27 10.11 -8.03 19.74
CA ARG A 27 10.01 -7.53 18.35
C ARG A 27 10.76 -8.43 17.35
N LEU A 28 11.96 -8.89 17.72
CA LEU A 28 12.74 -9.82 16.90
C LEU A 28 12.06 -11.18 16.80
N HIS A 29 11.47 -11.69 17.90
CA HIS A 29 10.68 -12.93 17.88
C HIS A 29 9.49 -12.80 16.94
N ALA A 30 8.74 -11.70 17.02
CA ALA A 30 7.64 -11.40 16.09
C ALA A 30 8.11 -11.41 14.63
N ALA A 31 9.24 -10.77 14.32
CA ALA A 31 9.80 -10.76 12.96
C ALA A 31 10.29 -12.14 12.50
N ARG A 32 10.79 -12.99 13.40
CA ARG A 32 11.16 -14.38 13.07
C ARG A 32 9.95 -15.24 12.77
N VAL A 33 8.88 -15.07 13.53
CA VAL A 33 7.64 -15.85 13.41
C VAL A 33 6.76 -15.35 12.27
N ARG A 34 6.81 -14.05 11.96
CA ARG A 34 6.11 -13.39 10.84
C ARG A 34 7.10 -12.58 9.98
N PRO A 35 7.99 -13.23 9.21
CA PRO A 35 9.03 -12.53 8.43
C PRO A 35 8.49 -11.50 7.45
N TYR A 36 7.31 -11.73 6.90
CA TYR A 36 6.66 -10.82 5.97
C TYR A 36 6.24 -9.48 6.61
N LEU A 37 6.13 -9.41 7.95
CA LEU A 37 5.82 -8.17 8.69
C LEU A 37 7.07 -7.43 9.18
N ALA A 38 8.27 -7.97 8.98
CA ALA A 38 9.50 -7.40 9.52
C ALA A 38 9.71 -5.93 9.13
N THR A 39 9.45 -5.58 7.87
CA THR A 39 9.55 -4.19 7.39
C THR A 39 8.70 -3.22 8.21
N ALA A 40 7.49 -3.62 8.59
CA ALA A 40 6.60 -2.79 9.38
C ALA A 40 7.00 -2.78 10.87
N LEU A 41 7.34 -3.94 11.44
CA LEU A 41 7.80 -4.04 12.83
C LEU A 41 9.03 -3.15 13.12
N PHE A 42 9.95 -3.04 12.16
CA PHE A 42 11.16 -2.21 12.30
C PHE A 42 10.98 -0.77 11.80
N ALA A 43 9.85 -0.43 11.16
CA ALA A 43 9.49 0.95 10.86
C ALA A 43 8.92 1.69 12.08
N LEU A 44 8.40 0.97 13.07
CA LEU A 44 7.80 1.56 14.28
C LEU A 44 8.85 2.15 15.22
N HIS A 45 8.64 3.42 15.54
CA HIS A 45 9.39 4.08 16.59
C HIS A 45 8.75 3.81 17.96
N THR A 46 9.54 3.35 18.93
CA THR A 46 9.08 3.10 20.29
C THR A 46 9.13 4.39 21.11
N VAL A 47 8.03 4.72 21.76
CA VAL A 47 7.92 5.85 22.70
C VAL A 47 7.56 5.30 24.08
N GLU A 48 8.44 5.47 25.07
CA GLU A 48 8.08 5.15 26.46
C GLU A 48 6.94 6.06 26.91
N SER A 49 5.85 5.48 27.43
CA SER A 49 4.76 6.23 28.04
C SER A 49 4.22 5.48 29.24
N ARG A 50 4.10 6.17 30.38
CA ARG A 50 3.46 5.60 31.59
C ARG A 50 1.95 5.83 31.63
N ARG A 51 1.41 6.50 30.60
CA ARG A 51 -0.01 6.88 30.50
C ARG A 51 -0.78 5.90 29.61
N VAL A 52 -0.10 5.25 28.65
CA VAL A 52 -0.67 4.10 27.95
C VAL A 52 -0.77 2.92 28.93
N PRO A 53 -1.90 2.19 28.99
CA PRO A 53 -2.06 1.07 29.92
C PRO A 53 -1.21 -0.15 29.52
N THR A 54 -1.07 -0.41 28.22
CA THR A 54 -0.38 -1.57 27.64
C THR A 54 0.64 -1.13 26.58
N MET A 55 0.38 -1.43 25.31
CA MET A 55 1.02 -0.86 24.15
C MET A 55 -0.08 -0.29 23.26
N ALA A 56 0.22 0.75 22.50
CA ALA A 56 -0.73 1.37 21.59
C ALA A 56 0.02 2.02 20.43
N VAL A 57 -0.66 2.23 19.30
CA VAL A 57 -0.10 2.94 18.14
C VAL A 57 -0.85 4.22 17.84
N ASP A 58 -0.15 5.23 17.31
CA ASP A 58 -0.78 6.41 16.74
C ASP A 58 -0.89 6.35 15.20
N ARG A 59 -1.64 7.29 14.64
CA ARG A 59 -1.77 7.49 13.18
C ARG A 59 -0.45 7.81 12.46
N HIS A 60 0.62 8.11 13.22
CA HIS A 60 1.95 8.46 12.72
C HIS A 60 2.95 7.31 12.87
N TRP A 61 2.46 6.08 13.13
CA TRP A 61 3.27 4.86 13.21
C TRP A 61 4.31 4.87 14.36
N ARG A 62 4.00 5.57 15.45
CA ARG A 62 4.71 5.43 16.72
C ARG A 62 4.01 4.39 17.58
N CYS A 63 4.78 3.63 18.34
CA CYS A 63 4.28 2.65 19.30
C CYS A 63 4.62 3.10 20.72
N TYR A 64 3.59 3.45 21.48
CA TYR A 64 3.67 3.84 22.88
C TYR A 64 3.72 2.59 23.74
N VAL A 65 4.66 2.53 24.68
CA VAL A 65 4.90 1.33 25.49
C VAL A 65 4.90 1.66 26.99
N SER A 66 4.11 0.91 27.74
CA SER A 66 4.08 0.95 29.21
C SER A 66 5.20 0.11 29.80
N PRO A 67 6.15 0.69 30.58
CA PRO A 67 7.20 -0.07 31.25
C PRO A 67 6.67 -1.17 32.17
N ALA A 68 5.58 -0.89 32.89
CA ALA A 68 4.96 -1.85 33.80
C ALA A 68 4.36 -3.05 33.04
N PHE A 69 3.71 -2.78 31.89
CA PHE A 69 3.19 -3.83 31.03
C PHE A 69 4.33 -4.68 30.44
N VAL A 70 5.38 -4.05 29.91
CA VAL A 70 6.54 -4.79 29.37
C VAL A 70 7.20 -5.67 30.44
N ALA A 71 7.32 -5.18 31.68
CA ALA A 71 7.85 -5.99 32.78
C ALA A 71 6.96 -7.21 33.11
N ALA A 72 5.64 -7.03 33.14
CA ALA A 72 4.69 -8.07 33.50
C ALA A 72 4.43 -9.13 32.40
N THR A 73 4.58 -8.76 31.13
CA THR A 73 4.17 -9.61 30.00
C THR A 73 5.33 -10.47 29.48
N PRO A 74 5.19 -11.80 29.29
CA PRO A 74 6.22 -12.66 28.69
C PRO A 74 6.64 -12.22 27.28
N VAL A 75 7.85 -12.61 26.86
CA VAL A 75 8.42 -12.21 25.55
C VAL A 75 7.54 -12.70 24.39
N GLU A 76 7.03 -13.92 24.49
CA GLU A 76 6.20 -14.57 23.47
C GLU A 76 4.83 -13.90 23.33
N GLU A 77 4.28 -13.39 24.43
CA GLU A 77 3.03 -12.63 24.43
C GLU A 77 3.27 -11.20 23.92
N LEU A 78 4.35 -10.54 24.33
CA LEU A 78 4.74 -9.22 23.80
C LEU A 78 4.98 -9.26 22.28
N ALA A 79 5.49 -10.38 21.75
CA ALA A 79 5.61 -10.55 20.31
C ALA A 79 4.24 -10.59 19.62
N GLY A 80 3.24 -11.22 20.24
CA GLY A 80 1.85 -11.16 19.78
C GLY A 80 1.30 -9.74 19.78
N VAL A 81 1.57 -8.97 20.84
CA VAL A 81 1.19 -7.55 20.94
C VAL A 81 1.85 -6.72 19.83
N TRP A 82 3.14 -6.90 19.55
CA TRP A 82 3.80 -6.23 18.42
C TRP A 82 3.10 -6.46 17.08
N VAL A 83 2.73 -7.71 16.80
CA VAL A 83 2.03 -8.06 15.57
C VAL A 83 0.61 -7.49 15.56
N HIS A 84 -0.07 -7.51 16.71
CA HIS A 84 -1.40 -6.90 16.85
C HIS A 84 -1.36 -5.39 16.54
N GLU A 85 -0.48 -4.64 17.21
CA GLU A 85 -0.35 -3.18 17.04
C GLU A 85 -0.04 -2.79 15.59
N ILE A 86 0.93 -3.48 14.95
CA ILE A 86 1.29 -3.16 13.56
C ILE A 86 0.17 -3.51 12.57
N SER A 87 -0.70 -4.45 12.93
CA SER A 87 -1.82 -4.86 12.07
C SER A 87 -2.86 -3.75 11.94
N HIS A 88 -3.12 -2.96 12.99
CA HIS A 88 -3.99 -1.78 12.89
C HIS A 88 -3.49 -0.80 11.82
N LEU A 89 -2.17 -0.57 11.80
CA LEU A 89 -1.54 0.38 10.90
C LEU A 89 -1.50 -0.14 9.46
N LEU A 90 -1.14 -1.41 9.27
CA LEU A 90 -1.10 -2.05 7.96
C LEU A 90 -2.49 -2.14 7.33
N ARG A 91 -3.52 -2.45 8.13
CA ARG A 91 -4.92 -2.55 7.69
C ARG A 91 -5.66 -1.22 7.67
N ASP A 92 -4.98 -0.09 7.93
CA ASP A 92 -5.53 1.27 7.93
C ASP A 92 -6.81 1.40 8.79
N HIS A 93 -6.82 0.81 9.99
CA HIS A 93 -8.03 0.77 10.83
C HIS A 93 -8.52 2.17 11.22
N HIS A 94 -7.65 3.10 11.60
CA HIS A 94 -8.06 4.48 11.87
C HIS A 94 -8.65 5.17 10.62
N GLY A 95 -8.03 5.04 9.46
CA GLY A 95 -8.50 5.67 8.21
C GLY A 95 -9.82 5.07 7.72
N ARG A 96 -9.96 3.73 7.78
CA ARG A 96 -11.21 3.00 7.53
C ARG A 96 -12.30 3.42 8.51
N GLY A 97 -11.96 3.50 9.80
CA GLY A 97 -12.86 3.91 10.88
C GLY A 97 -13.40 5.32 10.64
N ASP A 98 -12.52 6.27 10.30
CA ASP A 98 -12.88 7.65 9.96
C ASP A 98 -13.82 7.74 8.75
N ARG A 99 -13.63 6.90 7.73
CA ARG A 99 -14.55 6.82 6.58
C ARG A 99 -15.94 6.39 7.04
N VAL A 100 -16.04 5.30 7.80
CA VAL A 100 -17.32 4.82 8.34
C VAL A 100 -17.97 5.86 9.26
N ALA A 101 -17.18 6.52 10.11
CA ALA A 101 -17.66 7.54 11.03
C ALA A 101 -18.34 8.69 10.27
N ARG A 102 -17.66 9.18 9.22
CA ARG A 102 -18.15 10.28 8.38
C ARG A 102 -19.40 9.89 7.61
N GLU A 103 -19.40 8.73 6.96
CA GLU A 103 -20.53 8.24 6.15
C GLU A 103 -21.81 8.04 6.97
N ARG A 104 -21.66 7.63 8.24
CA ARG A 104 -22.79 7.27 9.11
C ARG A 104 -23.06 8.28 10.22
N GLY A 105 -22.34 9.41 10.26
CA GLY A 105 -22.47 10.41 11.31
C GLY A 105 -22.16 9.90 12.72
N LEU A 106 -21.27 8.91 12.85
CA LEU A 106 -20.89 8.34 14.14
C LEU A 106 -19.86 9.26 14.81
N THR A 107 -20.15 9.66 16.04
CA THR A 107 -19.29 10.60 16.79
C THR A 107 -19.16 10.17 18.25
N GLY A 108 -18.11 10.65 18.90
CA GLY A 108 -17.87 10.44 20.32
C GLY A 108 -17.03 9.20 20.66
N PRO A 109 -16.56 9.11 21.92
CA PRO A 109 -15.61 8.10 22.37
C PRO A 109 -16.19 6.68 22.34
N GLY A 110 -17.49 6.52 22.57
CA GLY A 110 -18.14 5.20 22.50
C GLY A 110 -18.09 4.59 21.09
N GLU A 111 -18.28 5.39 20.04
CA GLU A 111 -18.18 4.90 18.66
C GLU A 111 -16.73 4.57 18.28
N ARG A 112 -15.76 5.33 18.82
CA ARG A 112 -14.33 5.07 18.62
C ARG A 112 -13.89 3.78 19.31
N LEU A 113 -14.31 3.56 20.55
CA LEU A 113 -14.12 2.28 21.23
C LEU A 113 -14.76 1.12 20.45
N ARG A 114 -15.95 1.33 19.89
CA ARG A 114 -16.64 0.31 19.07
C ARG A 114 -15.86 -0.03 17.80
N MET A 115 -15.22 0.95 17.17
CA MET A 115 -14.30 0.75 16.05
C MET A 115 -13.05 -0.02 16.47
N ASN A 116 -12.47 0.33 17.63
CA ASN A 116 -11.33 -0.37 18.19
C ASN A 116 -11.65 -1.86 18.43
N ILE A 117 -12.76 -2.17 19.11
CA ILE A 117 -13.23 -3.54 19.34
C ILE A 117 -13.43 -4.31 18.03
N ALA A 118 -14.02 -3.68 17.01
CA ALA A 118 -14.25 -4.32 15.72
C ALA A 118 -12.93 -4.56 14.95
N ALA A 119 -11.97 -3.65 15.05
CA ALA A 119 -10.64 -3.77 14.50
C ALA A 119 -9.86 -4.91 15.17
N ASP A 120 -9.97 -5.02 16.49
CA ASP A 120 -9.41 -6.13 17.26
C ASP A 120 -10.03 -7.47 16.86
N CYS A 121 -11.34 -7.52 16.61
CA CYS A 121 -11.99 -8.71 16.08
C CYS A 121 -11.42 -9.13 14.71
N GLU A 122 -11.15 -8.17 13.81
CA GLU A 122 -10.53 -8.42 12.50
C GLU A 122 -9.09 -8.93 12.64
N ILE A 123 -8.31 -8.43 13.61
CA ILE A 123 -6.90 -8.82 13.80
C ILE A 123 -6.78 -10.15 14.55
N ASN A 124 -7.50 -10.28 15.66
CA ASN A 124 -7.34 -11.39 16.59
C ASN A 124 -7.96 -12.70 16.09
N ASP A 125 -8.58 -12.68 14.90
CA ASP A 125 -9.07 -13.88 14.23
C ASP A 125 -7.92 -14.75 13.65
N ASP A 126 -6.82 -14.12 13.23
CA ASP A 126 -5.72 -14.77 12.50
C ASP A 126 -4.30 -14.38 12.97
N VAL A 127 -4.17 -13.46 13.93
CA VAL A 127 -2.85 -13.00 14.39
C VAL A 127 -2.10 -14.03 15.26
N PHE A 128 -2.80 -14.81 16.08
CA PHE A 128 -2.20 -15.73 17.05
C PHE A 128 -2.04 -17.15 16.53
N GLY A 129 -1.21 -17.96 17.20
CA GLY A 129 -0.86 -19.31 16.77
C GLY A 129 0.44 -19.35 15.97
N GLU A 130 0.89 -20.56 15.59
CA GLU A 130 2.11 -20.76 14.79
C GLU A 130 3.33 -19.97 15.33
N GLY A 131 3.56 -20.02 16.65
CA GLY A 131 4.71 -19.36 17.30
C GLY A 131 4.40 -18.02 17.98
N LEU A 132 3.18 -17.49 17.89
CA LEU A 132 2.71 -16.35 18.68
C LEU A 132 1.71 -16.80 19.75
N ALA A 133 2.05 -16.51 21.01
CA ALA A 133 1.16 -16.77 22.12
C ALA A 133 -0.03 -15.80 22.09
N ARG A 134 -1.20 -16.30 22.46
CA ARG A 134 -2.40 -15.48 22.60
C ARG A 134 -2.48 -14.93 24.03
N PRO A 135 -2.48 -13.60 24.22
CA PRO A 135 -2.70 -13.01 25.53
C PRO A 135 -4.06 -13.39 26.12
N GLU A 136 -4.11 -13.55 27.43
CA GLU A 136 -5.37 -13.68 28.16
C GLU A 136 -6.19 -12.38 28.00
N GLY A 137 -7.45 -12.50 27.60
CA GLY A 137 -8.32 -11.33 27.37
C GLY A 137 -8.32 -10.76 25.95
N ALA A 138 -7.56 -11.33 25.00
CA ALA A 138 -7.63 -10.93 23.59
C ALA A 138 -9.07 -11.06 23.04
N VAL A 139 -9.62 -9.95 22.54
CA VAL A 139 -10.98 -9.89 22.00
C VAL A 139 -11.05 -10.66 20.69
N ARG A 140 -12.04 -11.54 20.53
CA ARG A 140 -12.25 -12.30 19.29
C ARG A 140 -13.70 -12.19 18.83
N PRO A 141 -14.00 -12.42 17.55
CA PRO A 141 -15.38 -12.42 17.09
C PRO A 141 -16.27 -13.35 17.94
N GLN A 142 -15.77 -14.53 18.32
CA GLN A 142 -16.51 -15.49 19.14
C GLN A 142 -16.77 -15.01 20.57
N THR A 143 -15.94 -14.11 21.14
CA THR A 143 -16.23 -13.54 22.48
C THR A 143 -17.46 -12.65 22.46
N LEU A 144 -17.86 -12.16 21.28
CA LEU A 144 -19.07 -11.37 21.06
C LEU A 144 -20.21 -12.18 20.40
N GLY A 145 -20.02 -13.50 20.19
CA GLY A 145 -20.98 -14.35 19.47
C GLY A 145 -21.05 -14.07 17.96
N LEU A 146 -19.99 -13.49 17.38
CA LEU A 146 -19.90 -13.12 15.97
C LEU A 146 -19.11 -14.17 15.15
N PRO A 147 -19.38 -14.29 13.83
CA PRO A 147 -18.59 -15.14 12.94
C PRO A 147 -17.14 -14.65 12.79
N ALA A 148 -16.18 -15.53 12.54
CA ALA A 148 -14.79 -15.15 12.24
C ALA A 148 -14.59 -14.81 10.75
N GLY A 149 -13.49 -14.11 10.43
CA GLY A 149 -13.07 -13.88 9.06
C GLY A 149 -13.71 -12.66 8.38
N GLU A 150 -14.32 -11.76 9.14
CA GLU A 150 -14.96 -10.56 8.60
C GLU A 150 -14.10 -9.31 8.83
N LEU A 151 -14.41 -8.25 8.08
CA LEU A 151 -13.75 -6.96 8.20
C LEU A 151 -14.35 -6.14 9.35
N MET A 152 -13.58 -5.19 9.88
CA MET A 152 -13.98 -4.24 10.92
C MET A 152 -15.33 -3.58 10.58
N GLU A 153 -15.56 -3.15 9.34
CA GLU A 153 -16.80 -2.49 8.93
C GLU A 153 -18.01 -3.41 8.98
N ASP A 154 -17.82 -4.71 8.81
CA ASP A 154 -18.85 -5.74 8.93
C ASP A 154 -19.14 -6.06 10.38
N TYR A 155 -18.11 -6.21 11.22
CA TYR A 155 -18.29 -6.33 12.67
C TYR A 155 -18.99 -5.12 13.27
N LEU A 156 -18.63 -3.90 12.85
CA LEU A 156 -19.29 -2.67 13.26
C LEU A 156 -20.79 -2.63 12.94
N ARG A 157 -21.30 -3.44 12.01
CA ARG A 157 -22.75 -3.49 11.73
C ARG A 157 -23.50 -4.39 12.71
N GLN A 158 -22.81 -5.34 13.36
CA GLN A 158 -23.43 -6.46 14.06
C GLN A 158 -23.56 -6.27 15.57
N PHE A 159 -22.82 -5.34 16.17
CA PHE A 159 -22.94 -5.07 17.60
C PHE A 159 -23.03 -3.58 17.95
N ARG A 160 -23.49 -3.31 19.16
CA ARG A 160 -23.51 -2.01 19.83
C ARG A 160 -22.88 -2.16 21.21
N LEU A 161 -22.36 -1.06 21.75
CA LEU A 161 -21.87 -1.08 23.12
C LEU A 161 -23.04 -1.33 24.09
N GLY A 162 -22.80 -2.17 25.09
CA GLY A 162 -23.79 -2.52 26.10
C GLY A 162 -23.25 -3.58 27.06
N ARG A 163 -24.15 -4.33 27.70
CA ARG A 163 -23.80 -5.33 28.73
C ARG A 163 -22.76 -6.36 28.27
N HIS A 164 -22.78 -6.74 26.99
CA HIS A 164 -21.87 -7.75 26.45
C HIS A 164 -20.47 -7.20 26.08
N THR A 165 -20.29 -5.87 26.08
CA THR A 165 -19.02 -5.21 25.78
C THR A 165 -18.49 -4.40 26.96
N GLU A 166 -19.18 -4.40 28.10
CA GLU A 166 -18.81 -3.62 29.29
C GLU A 166 -17.42 -4.00 29.82
N SER A 167 -17.09 -5.29 29.79
CA SER A 167 -15.77 -5.80 30.15
C SER A 167 -14.65 -5.42 29.16
N LEU A 168 -14.98 -4.77 28.04
CA LEU A 168 -14.03 -4.32 27.01
C LEU A 168 -13.82 -2.79 27.07
N ALA A 169 -14.41 -2.09 28.03
CA ALA A 169 -14.28 -0.64 28.15
C ALA A 169 -12.85 -0.16 28.46
N TRP A 170 -11.97 -1.06 28.89
CA TRP A 170 -10.55 -0.78 29.14
C TRP A 170 -9.68 -0.81 27.88
N LEU A 171 -10.21 -1.33 26.76
CA LEU A 171 -9.46 -1.57 25.53
C LEU A 171 -9.07 -0.26 24.86
N ASP A 172 -7.78 -0.08 24.61
CA ASP A 172 -7.25 1.12 23.98
C ASP A 172 -5.96 0.84 23.20
N CYS A 173 -6.09 0.46 21.92
CA CYS A 173 -4.96 0.28 21.00
C CYS A 173 -4.45 1.61 20.38
N GLY A 174 -4.95 2.76 20.87
CA GLY A 174 -4.51 4.10 20.46
C GLY A 174 -5.14 4.64 19.18
N SER A 175 -4.72 5.84 18.80
CA SER A 175 -5.31 6.58 17.67
C SER A 175 -5.03 5.96 16.30
N GLY A 176 -4.02 5.10 16.18
CA GLY A 176 -3.75 4.30 14.97
C GLY A 176 -4.78 3.19 14.73
N ALA A 177 -5.51 2.79 15.79
CA ALA A 177 -6.59 1.82 15.73
C ALA A 177 -7.96 2.47 15.47
N ASP A 178 -8.29 3.55 16.19
CA ASP A 178 -9.64 4.11 16.19
C ASP A 178 -9.77 5.55 15.69
N GLY A 179 -8.65 6.26 15.45
CA GLY A 179 -8.62 7.63 14.96
C GLY A 179 -8.86 8.73 16.01
N LEU A 180 -9.07 8.37 17.29
CA LEU A 180 -9.25 9.35 18.37
C LEU A 180 -7.90 9.61 19.06
N GLU A 181 -7.44 10.86 19.07
CA GLU A 181 -6.18 11.22 19.73
C GLU A 181 -6.24 11.03 21.23
N ARG A 182 -5.16 10.51 21.79
CA ARG A 182 -4.99 10.33 23.23
C ARG A 182 -4.01 11.35 23.78
N GLU A 183 -4.10 11.57 25.07
CA GLU A 183 -3.22 12.51 25.75
C GLU A 183 -1.72 12.11 25.67
N TRP A 184 -1.40 10.84 25.40
CA TRP A 184 -0.02 10.38 25.21
C TRP A 184 0.46 10.45 23.77
N ASP A 185 -0.42 10.75 22.81
CA ASP A 185 -0.03 10.90 21.41
C ASP A 185 0.83 12.16 21.26
N LEU A 186 1.99 12.03 20.60
CA LEU A 186 2.86 13.17 20.30
C LEU A 186 2.31 14.06 19.17
N GLY A 187 1.24 13.62 18.49
CA GLY A 187 0.60 14.34 17.40
C GLY A 187 1.44 14.43 16.12
N PRO A 188 1.00 15.24 15.14
CA PRO A 188 1.66 15.37 13.84
C PRO A 188 3.03 16.03 13.91
N ASP A 189 3.21 16.97 14.84
CA ASP A 189 4.48 17.70 15.02
C ASP A 189 5.46 16.97 15.94
N GLY A 190 5.08 15.80 16.47
CA GLY A 190 5.93 14.96 17.30
C GLY A 190 7.13 14.40 16.54
N ALA A 191 8.22 14.14 17.25
CA ALA A 191 9.40 13.51 16.65
C ALA A 191 9.10 12.09 16.14
N HIS A 192 9.84 11.63 15.12
CA HIS A 192 9.88 10.24 14.66
C HIS A 192 8.54 9.65 14.16
N GLY A 193 7.57 10.49 13.80
CA GLY A 193 6.36 10.04 13.11
C GLY A 193 6.65 9.82 11.63
N LEU A 194 6.05 8.79 11.04
CA LEU A 194 6.11 8.56 9.60
C LEU A 194 5.13 9.48 8.88
N SER A 195 5.60 10.09 7.79
CA SER A 195 4.76 10.78 6.81
C SER A 195 3.80 9.80 6.13
N ALA A 196 2.69 10.29 5.58
CA ALA A 196 1.73 9.44 4.88
C ALA A 196 2.39 8.61 3.75
N GLN A 197 3.36 9.20 3.05
CA GLN A 197 4.13 8.54 2.00
C GLN A 197 4.98 7.38 2.53
N GLU A 198 5.66 7.57 3.66
CA GLU A 198 6.46 6.51 4.29
C GLU A 198 5.56 5.37 4.79
N GLN A 199 4.38 5.69 5.35
CA GLN A 199 3.41 4.69 5.77
C GLN A 199 2.93 3.83 4.60
N ASP A 200 2.59 4.46 3.47
CA ASP A 200 2.17 3.76 2.26
C ASP A 200 3.31 2.92 1.67
N ALA A 201 4.55 3.43 1.69
CA ALA A 201 5.72 2.66 1.26
C ALA A 201 5.96 1.43 2.15
N VAL A 202 5.69 1.51 3.45
CA VAL A 202 5.78 0.35 4.35
C VAL A 202 4.67 -0.66 4.04
N ARG A 203 3.40 -0.23 3.91
CA ARG A 203 2.28 -1.10 3.52
C ARG A 203 2.57 -1.81 2.20
N PHE A 204 3.05 -1.07 1.20
CA PHE A 204 3.42 -1.61 -0.10
C PHE A 204 4.54 -2.65 0.00
N ARG A 205 5.62 -2.39 0.73
CA ARG A 205 6.72 -3.36 0.91
C ARG A 205 6.28 -4.63 1.61
N VAL A 206 5.41 -4.54 2.63
CA VAL A 206 4.85 -5.71 3.31
C VAL A 206 3.98 -6.51 2.35
N ALA A 207 3.07 -5.84 1.63
CA ALA A 207 2.25 -6.50 0.62
C ALA A 207 3.13 -7.18 -0.44
N GLN A 208 4.22 -6.54 -0.88
CA GLN A 208 5.15 -7.08 -1.88
C GLN A 208 5.86 -8.34 -1.35
N GLY A 209 6.26 -8.32 -0.09
CA GLY A 209 6.81 -9.50 0.59
C GLY A 209 5.85 -10.68 0.54
N ILE A 210 4.58 -10.45 0.91
CA ILE A 210 3.53 -11.47 0.92
C ILE A 210 3.23 -11.97 -0.50
N THR A 211 3.04 -11.09 -1.48
CA THR A 211 2.69 -11.51 -2.86
C THR A 211 3.87 -12.16 -3.59
N GLY A 212 5.09 -11.66 -3.39
CA GLY A 212 6.28 -12.15 -4.07
C GLY A 212 6.79 -13.47 -3.51
N ARG A 213 6.66 -13.69 -2.20
CA ARG A 213 7.04 -14.92 -1.49
C ARG A 213 6.09 -15.14 -0.30
N PRO A 214 4.87 -15.65 -0.55
CA PRO A 214 3.83 -15.75 0.47
C PRO A 214 4.25 -16.58 1.69
N GLY A 215 5.10 -17.60 1.49
CA GLY A 215 5.54 -18.47 2.58
C GLY A 215 4.33 -19.01 3.34
N ASP A 216 4.37 -18.88 4.67
CA ASP A 216 3.31 -19.29 5.59
C ASP A 216 2.36 -18.14 5.97
N ALA A 217 2.27 -17.06 5.18
CA ALA A 217 1.35 -15.96 5.47
C ALA A 217 -0.12 -16.46 5.48
N PRO A 218 -0.92 -16.14 6.54
CA PRO A 218 -2.32 -16.53 6.60
C PRO A 218 -3.16 -15.98 5.43
N GLN A 219 -4.28 -16.64 5.13
CA GLN A 219 -5.14 -16.26 4.01
C GLN A 219 -5.66 -14.82 4.12
N GLY A 220 -5.93 -14.32 5.35
CA GLY A 220 -6.33 -12.93 5.59
C GLY A 220 -5.26 -11.94 5.11
N TRP A 221 -4.00 -12.20 5.45
CA TRP A 221 -2.84 -11.41 4.99
C TRP A 221 -2.61 -11.49 3.48
N GLN A 222 -2.86 -12.65 2.86
CA GLN A 222 -2.77 -12.79 1.40
C GLN A 222 -3.83 -11.91 0.70
N ARG A 223 -5.09 -11.96 1.16
CA ARG A 223 -6.17 -11.11 0.64
C ARG A 223 -5.87 -9.63 0.85
N TRP A 224 -5.45 -9.25 2.05
CA TRP A 224 -5.04 -7.88 2.35
C TRP A 224 -3.92 -7.42 1.42
N ALA A 225 -2.91 -8.25 1.17
CA ALA A 225 -1.79 -7.89 0.29
C ALA A 225 -2.26 -7.71 -1.15
N GLU A 226 -3.16 -8.56 -1.65
CA GLU A 226 -3.79 -8.38 -2.94
C GLU A 226 -4.56 -7.05 -3.00
N GLU A 227 -5.39 -6.73 -2.01
CA GLU A 227 -6.16 -5.48 -1.98
C GLU A 227 -5.25 -4.24 -1.87
N ALA A 228 -4.23 -4.28 -1.02
CA ALA A 228 -3.24 -3.21 -0.86
C ALA A 228 -2.46 -2.94 -2.17
N PHE A 229 -2.23 -3.95 -3.00
CA PHE A 229 -1.69 -3.81 -4.36
C PHE A 229 -2.70 -3.35 -5.40
N HIS A 230 -3.99 -3.49 -5.12
CA HIS A 230 -5.06 -3.31 -6.09
C HIS A 230 -6.15 -2.34 -5.62
N PRO A 231 -5.84 -1.14 -5.06
CA PRO A 231 -6.88 -0.14 -4.91
C PRO A 231 -7.45 0.20 -6.30
N PRO A 232 -8.79 0.28 -6.45
CA PRO A 232 -9.43 0.65 -7.71
C PRO A 232 -9.17 2.13 -7.99
N GLN A 233 -8.06 2.42 -8.68
CA GLN A 233 -7.77 3.78 -9.13
C GLN A 233 -8.44 4.00 -10.49
N ALA A 234 -9.38 4.95 -10.57
CA ALA A 234 -10.18 5.26 -11.78
C ALA A 234 -9.32 5.50 -13.04
N TRP A 235 -8.08 5.98 -12.87
CA TRP A 235 -7.17 6.20 -13.98
C TRP A 235 -6.61 4.88 -14.58
N ARG A 236 -6.67 3.74 -13.87
CA ARG A 236 -6.35 2.40 -14.41
C ARG A 236 -7.34 1.97 -15.48
N GLU A 237 -8.60 2.36 -15.35
CA GLU A 237 -9.62 2.11 -16.36
C GLU A 237 -9.37 2.97 -17.60
N LEU A 238 -8.95 4.24 -17.40
CA LEU A 238 -8.59 5.16 -18.47
C LEU A 238 -7.32 4.71 -19.21
N LEU A 239 -6.30 4.24 -18.49
CA LEU A 239 -5.07 3.67 -19.05
C LEU A 239 -5.35 2.34 -19.76
N GLY A 240 -6.13 1.45 -19.15
CA GLY A 240 -6.57 0.21 -19.76
C GLY A 240 -7.43 0.45 -21.00
N ALA A 241 -8.32 1.43 -20.99
CA ALA A 241 -9.10 1.85 -22.16
C ALA A 241 -8.22 2.47 -23.25
N ALA A 242 -7.21 3.27 -22.87
CA ALA A 242 -6.23 3.81 -23.81
C ALA A 242 -5.40 2.70 -24.47
N ILE A 243 -4.95 1.70 -23.71
CA ILE A 243 -4.20 0.54 -24.23
C ILE A 243 -5.10 -0.34 -25.12
N ARG A 244 -6.34 -0.63 -24.69
CA ARG A 244 -7.31 -1.41 -25.50
C ARG A 244 -7.72 -0.69 -26.78
N SER A 245 -7.92 0.63 -26.72
CA SER A 245 -8.20 1.47 -27.89
C SER A 245 -7.00 1.50 -28.84
N ALA A 246 -5.79 1.63 -28.30
CA ALA A 246 -4.55 1.58 -29.08
C ALA A 246 -4.35 0.21 -29.75
N ALA A 247 -4.69 -0.88 -29.08
CA ALA A 247 -4.61 -2.24 -29.61
C ALA A 247 -5.70 -2.60 -30.64
N SER A 248 -6.80 -1.84 -30.67
CA SER A 248 -7.94 -2.08 -31.57
C SER A 248 -7.89 -1.22 -32.84
N GLY A 249 -6.84 -0.40 -33.02
CA GLY A 249 -6.68 0.46 -34.20
C GLY A 249 -6.32 -0.30 -35.49
N PRO A 250 -6.53 0.29 -36.67
CA PRO A 250 -6.10 -0.29 -37.93
C PRO A 250 -4.57 -0.47 -37.94
N GLY A 251 -4.09 -1.67 -38.30
CA GLY A 251 -2.66 -1.99 -38.41
C GLY A 251 -2.00 -2.63 -37.18
N THR A 252 -2.70 -2.76 -36.05
CA THR A 252 -2.22 -3.51 -34.87
C THR A 252 -3.07 -4.76 -34.66
N GLY A 253 -2.47 -5.94 -34.87
CA GLY A 253 -3.04 -7.21 -34.41
C GLY A 253 -4.32 -7.69 -35.10
N GLN A 254 -4.63 -7.19 -36.30
CA GLN A 254 -5.70 -7.74 -37.15
C GLN A 254 -5.08 -8.60 -38.26
N ASP A 255 -4.49 -9.73 -37.88
CA ASP A 255 -4.07 -10.73 -38.86
C ASP A 255 -5.24 -11.69 -39.09
N TYR A 256 -5.83 -11.64 -40.28
CA TYR A 256 -6.71 -12.71 -40.74
C TYR A 256 -5.89 -13.98 -40.86
N THR A 257 -6.21 -14.99 -40.06
CA THR A 257 -5.56 -16.31 -40.16
C THR A 257 -6.54 -17.32 -40.74
N TYR A 258 -6.10 -18.01 -41.80
CA TYR A 258 -6.79 -19.16 -42.39
C TYR A 258 -6.39 -20.41 -41.60
N GLY A 259 -6.97 -20.56 -40.40
CA GLY A 259 -6.80 -21.76 -39.58
C GLY A 259 -7.86 -22.82 -39.90
N ARG A 260 -7.53 -24.10 -39.66
CA ARG A 260 -8.49 -25.21 -39.82
C ARG A 260 -9.76 -24.92 -38.99
N PRO A 261 -10.97 -24.86 -39.60
CA PRO A 261 -12.18 -24.50 -38.88
C PRO A 261 -12.45 -25.42 -37.69
N SER A 262 -13.05 -24.87 -36.63
CA SER A 262 -13.55 -25.72 -35.54
C SER A 262 -14.58 -26.69 -36.11
N ARG A 263 -14.54 -27.97 -35.71
CA ARG A 263 -15.53 -28.99 -36.11
C ARG A 263 -16.97 -28.63 -35.70
N ARG A 264 -17.16 -27.60 -34.87
CA ARG A 264 -18.45 -27.07 -34.39
C ARG A 264 -18.97 -25.86 -35.17
N SER A 265 -18.30 -25.42 -36.24
CA SER A 265 -18.82 -24.35 -37.10
C SER A 265 -19.95 -24.91 -37.98
N ALA A 266 -21.20 -24.64 -37.60
CA ALA A 266 -22.40 -25.17 -38.26
C ALA A 266 -22.82 -24.39 -39.52
N GLY A 267 -22.13 -23.30 -39.86
CA GLY A 267 -22.64 -22.33 -40.84
C GLY A 267 -22.32 -22.60 -42.31
N VAL A 268 -21.14 -23.18 -42.63
CA VAL A 268 -20.69 -23.40 -44.02
C VAL A 268 -19.74 -24.60 -44.13
N PRO A 269 -20.20 -25.78 -44.56
CA PRO A 269 -19.33 -26.94 -44.77
C PRO A 269 -18.32 -26.67 -45.90
N GLY A 270 -17.02 -26.92 -45.65
CA GLY A 270 -15.98 -26.87 -46.69
C GLY A 270 -15.33 -25.51 -46.95
N ALA A 271 -15.80 -24.42 -46.32
CA ALA A 271 -15.19 -23.09 -46.45
C ALA A 271 -14.26 -22.76 -45.26
N VAL A 272 -13.04 -22.30 -45.54
CA VAL A 272 -12.16 -21.71 -44.52
C VAL A 272 -12.43 -20.21 -44.45
N LEU A 273 -13.23 -19.80 -43.47
CA LEU A 273 -13.52 -18.38 -43.25
C LEU A 273 -12.35 -17.71 -42.50
N PRO A 274 -11.97 -16.47 -42.87
CA PRO A 274 -10.94 -15.74 -42.16
C PRO A 274 -11.37 -15.50 -40.72
N SER A 275 -10.54 -15.95 -39.77
CA SER A 275 -10.75 -15.70 -38.34
C SER A 275 -9.85 -14.55 -37.88
N LEU A 276 -10.43 -13.59 -37.16
CA LEU A 276 -9.69 -12.47 -36.61
C LEU A 276 -8.92 -12.92 -35.36
N ARG A 277 -7.61 -13.12 -35.49
CA ARG A 277 -6.75 -13.39 -34.33
C ARG A 277 -6.26 -12.07 -33.74
N ARG A 278 -6.88 -11.63 -32.64
CA ARG A 278 -6.39 -10.49 -31.86
C ARG A 278 -5.11 -10.90 -31.13
N ARG A 279 -3.98 -10.29 -31.47
CA ARG A 279 -2.74 -10.42 -30.70
C ARG A 279 -2.73 -9.36 -29.59
N PRO A 280 -2.34 -9.71 -28.34
CA PRO A 280 -2.20 -8.71 -27.29
C PRO A 280 -1.10 -7.70 -27.66
N PRO A 281 -1.28 -6.40 -27.36
CA PRO A 281 -0.35 -5.34 -27.75
C PRO A 281 0.96 -5.45 -26.97
N ARG A 282 2.06 -5.06 -27.60
CA ARG A 282 3.36 -4.86 -26.96
C ARG A 282 3.46 -3.45 -26.38
N VAL A 283 3.79 -3.36 -25.10
CA VAL A 283 3.85 -2.10 -24.36
C VAL A 283 5.27 -1.86 -23.87
N THR A 284 5.80 -0.66 -24.13
CA THR A 284 7.02 -0.19 -23.48
C THR A 284 6.68 0.90 -22.48
N VAL A 285 7.03 0.70 -21.22
CA VAL A 285 6.87 1.68 -20.15
C VAL A 285 8.20 2.41 -19.94
N ILE A 286 8.17 3.73 -19.96
CA ILE A 286 9.29 4.61 -19.65
C ILE A 286 8.98 5.21 -18.28
N ILE A 287 9.88 5.01 -17.33
CA ILE A 287 9.80 5.55 -15.97
C ILE A 287 10.83 6.66 -15.86
N ASP A 288 10.35 7.86 -15.56
CA ASP A 288 11.20 8.97 -15.16
C ASP A 288 11.79 8.69 -13.77
N THR A 289 13.11 8.71 -13.67
CA THR A 289 13.87 8.47 -12.43
C THR A 289 14.78 9.66 -12.11
N SER A 290 14.43 10.84 -12.61
CA SER A 290 15.17 12.08 -12.31
C SER A 290 15.00 12.50 -10.85
N GLY A 291 15.86 13.42 -10.42
CA GLY A 291 15.81 13.96 -9.06
C GLY A 291 14.53 14.73 -8.72
N SER A 292 13.70 15.10 -9.70
CA SER A 292 12.40 15.73 -9.42
C SER A 292 11.33 14.70 -9.06
N VAL A 293 11.49 13.43 -9.46
CA VAL A 293 10.58 12.33 -9.15
C VAL A 293 10.90 11.76 -7.77
N SER A 294 9.93 11.84 -6.87
CA SER A 294 10.04 11.31 -5.51
C SER A 294 9.96 9.78 -5.48
N ASP A 295 10.48 9.18 -4.41
CA ASP A 295 10.35 7.74 -4.16
C ASP A 295 8.89 7.26 -4.14
N ALA A 296 7.94 8.13 -3.77
CA ALA A 296 6.50 7.84 -3.77
C ALA A 296 5.91 7.77 -5.19
N GLU A 297 6.30 8.70 -6.06
CA GLU A 297 5.93 8.69 -7.47
C GLU A 297 6.56 7.49 -8.19
N LEU A 298 7.79 7.14 -7.83
CA LEU A 298 8.49 5.97 -8.34
C LEU A 298 7.85 4.65 -7.89
N GLY A 299 7.45 4.56 -6.62
CA GLY A 299 6.67 3.43 -6.10
C GLY A 299 5.32 3.29 -6.81
N SER A 300 4.63 4.40 -7.05
CA SER A 300 3.41 4.44 -7.86
C SER A 300 3.67 3.98 -9.30
N ALA A 301 4.78 4.40 -9.92
CA ALA A 301 5.17 3.97 -11.26
C ALA A 301 5.40 2.45 -11.36
N LEU A 302 5.93 1.82 -10.32
CA LEU A 302 6.12 0.36 -10.30
C LEU A 302 4.79 -0.40 -10.17
N LEU A 303 3.85 0.13 -9.39
CA LEU A 303 2.47 -0.36 -9.36
C LEU A 303 1.81 -0.31 -10.75
N GLU A 304 2.10 0.76 -11.51
CA GLU A 304 1.61 0.92 -12.87
C GLU A 304 2.08 -0.15 -13.83
N VAL A 305 3.38 -0.41 -13.82
CA VAL A 305 3.97 -1.45 -14.64
C VAL A 305 3.30 -2.81 -14.38
N ALA A 306 3.07 -3.15 -13.10
CA ALA A 306 2.41 -4.40 -12.73
C ALA A 306 0.96 -4.46 -13.25
N ALA A 307 0.22 -3.36 -13.17
CA ALA A 307 -1.16 -3.27 -13.68
C ALA A 307 -1.24 -3.36 -15.21
N ILE A 308 -0.31 -2.71 -15.91
CA ILE A 308 -0.18 -2.79 -17.37
C ILE A 308 0.10 -4.24 -17.79
N SER A 309 1.03 -4.93 -17.11
CA SER A 309 1.37 -6.33 -17.39
C SER A 309 0.17 -7.27 -17.31
N ARG A 310 -0.69 -7.11 -16.30
CA ARG A 310 -1.95 -7.88 -16.19
C ARG A 310 -2.92 -7.54 -17.32
N THR A 311 -3.06 -6.26 -17.66
CA THR A 311 -4.00 -5.78 -18.69
C THR A 311 -3.67 -6.34 -20.08
N VAL A 312 -2.39 -6.55 -20.39
CA VAL A 312 -1.94 -7.11 -21.68
C VAL A 312 -1.90 -8.65 -21.69
N GLY A 313 -2.48 -9.30 -20.69
CA GLY A 313 -2.62 -10.76 -20.64
C GLY A 313 -1.53 -11.47 -19.83
N GLY A 314 -0.83 -10.78 -18.93
CA GLY A 314 0.08 -11.37 -17.94
C GLY A 314 1.37 -11.98 -18.50
N ARG A 315 1.61 -11.86 -19.81
CA ARG A 315 2.79 -12.40 -20.48
C ARG A 315 3.97 -11.44 -20.37
N ARG A 316 5.09 -11.95 -19.83
CA ARG A 316 6.32 -11.18 -19.60
C ARG A 316 7.01 -10.69 -20.88
N ASP A 317 6.74 -11.29 -22.04
CA ASP A 317 7.32 -10.88 -23.33
C ASP A 317 6.60 -9.71 -24.00
N LEU A 318 5.51 -9.22 -23.41
CA LEU A 318 4.68 -8.14 -23.97
C LEU A 318 4.91 -6.79 -23.32
N VAL A 319 5.58 -6.75 -22.16
CA VAL A 319 5.90 -5.50 -21.46
C VAL A 319 7.41 -5.35 -21.37
N SER A 320 7.92 -4.18 -21.76
CA SER A 320 9.30 -3.77 -21.53
C SER A 320 9.32 -2.50 -20.70
N VAL A 321 10.24 -2.38 -19.75
CA VAL A 321 10.34 -1.21 -18.87
C VAL A 321 11.71 -0.56 -19.05
N LEU A 322 11.74 0.77 -19.12
CA LEU A 322 12.93 1.58 -19.33
C LEU A 322 12.96 2.66 -18.24
N SER A 323 14.03 2.75 -17.46
CA SER A 323 14.30 3.93 -16.62
C SER A 323 14.91 5.06 -17.45
N CYS A 324 14.68 6.31 -17.07
CA CYS A 324 15.26 7.49 -17.73
C CYS A 324 15.72 8.52 -16.69
N ASP A 325 17.04 8.73 -16.62
CA ASP A 325 17.72 9.82 -15.90
C ASP A 325 18.83 10.36 -16.82
N ALA A 326 19.00 11.69 -16.88
CA ALA A 326 20.07 12.34 -17.61
C ALA A 326 21.47 12.02 -17.06
N ALA A 327 21.61 11.72 -15.75
CA ALA A 327 22.90 11.35 -15.15
C ALA A 327 23.32 9.90 -15.47
N ALA A 328 22.35 9.00 -15.68
CA ALA A 328 22.62 7.58 -15.94
C ALA A 328 22.94 7.27 -17.42
N GLY A 329 22.65 8.20 -18.35
CA GLY A 329 22.96 8.10 -19.77
C GLY A 329 22.33 6.92 -20.54
N ILE A 330 21.58 6.01 -19.88
CA ILE A 330 21.19 4.71 -20.45
C ILE A 330 19.82 4.29 -19.93
N ALA A 331 18.88 4.06 -20.86
CA ALA A 331 17.63 3.36 -20.59
C ALA A 331 17.88 1.85 -20.48
N HIS A 332 17.74 1.30 -19.26
CA HIS A 332 17.95 -0.12 -18.98
C HIS A 332 16.67 -0.94 -19.21
N PRO A 333 16.72 -2.07 -19.95
CA PRO A 333 15.59 -2.99 -20.07
C PRO A 333 15.35 -3.73 -18.74
N LEU A 334 14.32 -3.32 -18.01
CA LEU A 334 13.94 -3.84 -16.69
C LEU A 334 13.07 -5.11 -16.79
N CYS A 335 13.53 -6.09 -17.55
CA CYS A 335 12.85 -7.40 -17.71
C CYS A 335 13.84 -8.56 -17.74
N ARG A 336 14.68 -8.68 -16.70
CA ARG A 336 15.19 -9.96 -16.17
C ARG A 336 15.23 -9.81 -14.65
N ALA A 337 14.76 -10.83 -13.95
CA ALA A 337 14.60 -10.82 -12.51
C ALA A 337 15.94 -10.57 -11.82
N GLU A 338 16.11 -9.38 -11.25
CA GLU A 338 17.09 -9.03 -10.23
C GLU A 338 16.71 -7.62 -9.73
N GLY A 339 16.92 -7.37 -8.43
CA GLY A 339 16.46 -6.16 -7.74
C GLY A 339 16.80 -4.87 -8.47
N ILE A 340 15.97 -3.85 -8.27
CA ILE A 340 16.08 -2.57 -8.97
C ILE A 340 17.00 -1.62 -8.18
N PRO A 341 18.27 -1.40 -8.58
CA PRO A 341 18.98 -0.21 -8.17
C PRO A 341 18.45 0.96 -9.00
N LEU A 342 17.52 1.73 -8.43
CA LEU A 342 17.11 3.03 -8.97
C LEU A 342 18.14 4.05 -8.46
N VAL A 343 19.25 4.18 -9.19
CA VAL A 343 20.18 5.29 -8.95
C VAL A 343 19.66 6.46 -9.78
N GLY A 344 18.98 7.40 -9.11
CA GLY A 344 18.45 8.62 -9.69
C GLY A 344 19.00 9.85 -8.98
N GLY A 345 19.21 10.95 -9.72
CA GLY A 345 19.63 12.23 -9.13
C GLY A 345 19.97 13.35 -10.11
N GLY A 346 19.88 13.11 -11.44
CA GLY A 346 20.06 14.14 -12.47
C GLY A 346 18.75 14.76 -12.97
N GLY A 347 18.85 15.58 -14.02
CA GLY A 347 17.66 16.09 -14.75
C GLY A 347 16.97 15.01 -15.61
N THR A 348 15.81 15.30 -16.21
CA THR A 348 15.10 14.38 -17.12
C THR A 348 15.32 14.74 -18.59
N ASP A 349 15.56 13.73 -19.45
CA ASP A 349 15.32 13.84 -20.90
C ASP A 349 14.62 12.59 -21.45
N LEU A 350 13.29 12.61 -21.45
CA LEU A 350 12.47 11.52 -21.98
C LEU A 350 12.66 11.28 -23.48
N ARG A 351 13.20 12.23 -24.27
CA ARG A 351 13.47 12.00 -25.71
C ARG A 351 14.42 10.81 -25.91
N SER A 352 15.35 10.62 -25.00
CA SER A 352 16.27 9.48 -24.98
C SER A 352 15.52 8.16 -24.76
N GLY A 353 14.60 8.12 -23.79
CA GLY A 353 13.71 7.00 -23.51
C GLY A 353 12.81 6.64 -24.69
N PHE A 354 12.17 7.63 -25.30
CA PHE A 354 11.37 7.43 -26.51
C PHE A 354 12.20 6.89 -27.67
N THR A 355 13.41 7.44 -27.88
CA THR A 355 14.32 6.96 -28.92
C THR A 355 14.71 5.50 -28.70
N ARG A 356 14.99 5.10 -27.45
CA ARG A 356 15.32 3.71 -27.11
C ARG A 356 14.11 2.79 -27.30
N ALA A 357 12.93 3.19 -26.84
CA ALA A 357 11.70 2.44 -26.98
C ALA A 357 11.37 2.16 -28.46
N LEU A 358 11.52 3.16 -29.34
CA LEU A 358 11.22 3.04 -30.76
C LEU A 358 12.25 2.23 -31.56
N ARG A 359 13.49 2.12 -31.04
CA ARG A 359 14.55 1.28 -31.63
C ARG A 359 14.44 -0.19 -31.21
N ALA A 360 13.63 -0.52 -30.20
CA ALA A 360 13.45 -1.89 -29.74
C ALA A 360 12.94 -2.80 -30.87
N ARG A 361 13.41 -4.05 -30.85
CA ARG A 361 12.98 -5.12 -31.75
C ARG A 361 12.51 -6.29 -30.89
N PRO A 362 11.22 -6.65 -30.91
CA PRO A 362 10.15 -6.04 -31.71
C PRO A 362 9.75 -4.63 -31.25
N ARG A 363 9.19 -3.83 -32.16
CA ARG A 363 8.73 -2.46 -31.83
C ARG A 363 7.49 -2.50 -30.92
N PRO A 364 7.32 -1.51 -30.02
CA PRO A 364 6.12 -1.40 -29.20
C PRO A 364 4.93 -0.92 -30.03
N ASP A 365 3.75 -1.44 -29.70
CA ASP A 365 2.47 -0.94 -30.21
C ASP A 365 2.03 0.31 -29.40
N VAL A 366 2.37 0.32 -28.10
CA VAL A 366 2.07 1.42 -27.17
C VAL A 366 3.30 1.77 -26.34
N VAL A 367 3.57 3.06 -26.17
CA VAL A 367 4.51 3.60 -25.19
C VAL A 367 3.73 4.28 -24.07
N VAL A 368 4.10 3.96 -22.82
CA VAL A 368 3.58 4.62 -21.62
C VAL A 368 4.74 5.36 -20.97
N ALA A 369 4.64 6.67 -20.77
CA ALA A 369 5.64 7.46 -20.05
C ALA A 369 5.07 7.89 -18.69
N LEU A 370 5.78 7.59 -17.61
CA LEU A 370 5.41 7.93 -16.23
C LEU A 370 6.40 9.00 -15.74
N THR A 371 5.93 10.22 -15.51
CA THR A 371 6.77 11.41 -15.23
C THR A 371 5.98 12.49 -14.52
N ASP A 372 6.67 13.42 -13.87
CA ASP A 372 6.09 14.66 -13.35
C ASP A 372 5.90 15.75 -14.42
N GLY A 373 6.36 15.48 -15.65
CA GLY A 373 6.25 16.37 -16.80
C GLY A 373 7.40 17.36 -16.96
N GLN A 374 8.39 17.36 -16.07
CA GLN A 374 9.55 18.27 -16.12
C GLN A 374 10.65 17.77 -17.05
N THR A 375 10.30 17.57 -18.33
CA THR A 375 11.18 16.96 -19.32
C THR A 375 10.95 17.56 -20.71
N PRO A 376 12.00 17.69 -21.53
CA PRO A 376 11.80 17.93 -22.95
C PRO A 376 11.09 16.73 -23.59
N TRP A 377 10.14 17.02 -24.46
CA TRP A 377 9.35 16.03 -25.20
C TRP A 377 9.87 15.82 -26.63
N PRO A 378 9.60 14.67 -27.27
CA PRO A 378 9.87 14.49 -28.69
C PRO A 378 9.10 15.51 -29.54
N ALA A 379 9.80 16.22 -30.42
CA ALA A 379 9.19 17.23 -31.30
C ALA A 379 8.19 16.63 -32.30
N ALA A 380 8.44 15.39 -32.75
CA ALA A 380 7.56 14.66 -33.66
C ALA A 380 6.81 13.54 -32.93
N ARG A 381 5.55 13.33 -33.33
CA ARG A 381 4.71 12.26 -32.81
C ARG A 381 5.36 10.88 -33.09
N PRO A 382 5.58 10.03 -32.07
CA PRO A 382 6.03 8.66 -32.25
C PRO A 382 5.08 7.85 -33.14
N ALA A 383 5.62 6.88 -33.88
CA ALA A 383 4.82 6.01 -34.74
C ALA A 383 3.86 5.09 -33.94
N CYS A 384 4.18 4.81 -32.67
CA CYS A 384 3.33 4.07 -31.74
C CYS A 384 2.40 5.01 -30.98
N ARG A 385 1.31 4.47 -30.42
CA ARG A 385 0.44 5.25 -29.53
C ARG A 385 1.20 5.58 -28.25
N THR A 386 0.98 6.78 -27.72
CA THR A 386 1.66 7.24 -26.51
C THR A 386 0.64 7.65 -25.47
N VAL A 387 0.84 7.14 -24.25
CA VAL A 387 0.10 7.53 -23.04
C VAL A 387 1.09 8.14 -22.06
N VAL A 388 0.71 9.25 -21.44
CA VAL A 388 1.50 9.90 -20.39
C VAL A 388 0.74 9.77 -19.08
N GLY A 389 1.34 9.10 -18.11
CA GLY A 389 0.94 9.13 -16.72
C GLY A 389 1.66 10.28 -16.03
N LEU A 390 0.93 11.38 -15.79
CA LEU A 390 1.46 12.56 -15.12
C LEU A 390 1.30 12.45 -13.60
N PHE A 391 2.39 12.64 -12.86
CA PHE A 391 2.29 12.91 -11.43
C PHE A 391 1.89 14.37 -11.21
N PRO A 392 0.81 14.65 -10.46
CA PRO A 392 0.32 16.01 -10.27
C PRO A 392 1.32 16.81 -9.43
N ARG A 393 1.72 17.97 -9.95
CA ARG A 393 2.41 18.98 -9.17
C ARG A 393 1.42 20.06 -8.79
N GLN A 394 1.32 20.39 -7.50
CA GLN A 394 0.64 21.61 -7.09
C GLN A 394 1.50 22.79 -7.58
N HIS A 395 0.98 23.62 -8.47
CA HIS A 395 1.64 24.86 -8.90
C HIS A 395 1.62 25.90 -7.76
N THR A 396 2.19 25.59 -6.60
CA THR A 396 2.41 26.54 -5.50
C THR A 396 3.70 27.31 -5.76
N ARG A 397 3.71 28.23 -6.74
CA ARG A 397 4.60 29.42 -6.91
C ARG A 397 6.11 29.35 -6.52
N ARG A 398 6.74 28.19 -6.29
CA ARG A 398 8.06 28.14 -5.63
C ARG A 398 8.97 26.96 -5.96
N SER A 399 8.76 26.27 -7.08
CA SER A 399 9.73 25.28 -7.60
C SER A 399 10.37 25.81 -8.87
N TRP A 400 11.19 26.85 -8.72
CA TRP A 400 12.04 27.35 -9.80
C TRP A 400 13.34 26.56 -9.80
N ARG A 401 13.90 26.25 -10.98
CA ARG A 401 15.31 25.84 -11.08
C ARG A 401 16.16 26.96 -10.46
N GLU A 402 17.13 26.63 -9.61
CA GLU A 402 18.05 27.62 -9.03
C GLU A 402 18.78 28.45 -10.12
N ASP A 403 18.91 27.91 -11.33
CA ASP A 403 19.57 28.52 -12.48
C ASP A 403 18.63 29.21 -13.49
N ASP A 404 17.30 29.06 -13.38
CA ASP A 404 16.35 29.70 -14.31
C ASP A 404 14.96 29.92 -13.65
N PRO A 405 14.70 31.13 -13.14
CA PRO A 405 13.44 31.50 -12.47
C PRO A 405 12.26 31.73 -13.43
N ASP A 406 12.44 31.59 -14.75
CA ASP A 406 11.37 31.71 -15.75
C ASP A 406 11.03 30.37 -16.43
N TYR A 407 11.67 29.26 -16.03
CA TYR A 407 11.43 27.95 -16.62
C TYR A 407 10.02 27.42 -16.31
N VAL A 408 9.17 27.38 -17.33
CA VAL A 408 7.88 26.69 -17.32
C VAL A 408 8.05 25.33 -18.01
N PRO A 409 7.81 24.20 -17.32
CA PRO A 409 7.86 22.90 -17.96
C PRO A 409 6.88 22.81 -19.14
N ASP A 410 7.32 22.23 -20.25
CA ASP A 410 6.45 21.99 -21.40
C ASP A 410 5.30 21.05 -21.00
N SER A 411 4.06 21.50 -21.22
CA SER A 411 2.89 20.62 -21.08
C SER A 411 3.03 19.40 -22.00
N PRO A 412 2.54 18.21 -21.60
CA PRO A 412 2.60 17.04 -22.46
C PRO A 412 2.02 17.34 -23.85
N PRO A 413 2.66 16.86 -24.93
CA PRO A 413 2.24 17.21 -26.27
C PRO A 413 0.81 16.73 -26.57
N ALA A 414 0.05 17.52 -27.32
CA ALA A 414 -1.34 17.22 -27.68
C ALA A 414 -1.54 15.89 -28.44
N TRP A 415 -0.47 15.31 -28.99
CA TRP A 415 -0.51 14.01 -29.67
C TRP A 415 -0.47 12.82 -28.70
N ALA A 416 -0.13 13.04 -27.43
CA ALA A 416 -0.14 12.04 -26.38
C ALA A 416 -1.45 12.08 -25.59
N ARG A 417 -1.93 10.91 -25.14
CA ARG A 417 -3.05 10.86 -24.21
C ARG A 417 -2.53 10.98 -22.80
N THR A 418 -2.89 12.07 -22.12
CA THR A 418 -2.44 12.33 -20.74
C THR A 418 -3.46 11.83 -19.73
N VAL A 419 -2.96 11.22 -18.66
CA VAL A 419 -3.72 10.67 -17.54
C VAL A 419 -3.01 11.10 -16.26
N VAL A 420 -3.71 11.74 -15.32
CA VAL A 420 -3.13 12.15 -14.04
C VAL A 420 -3.16 10.97 -13.08
N ILE A 421 -2.00 10.63 -12.50
CA ILE A 421 -1.81 9.54 -11.55
C ILE A 421 -1.98 10.10 -10.14
N GLY A 422 -2.86 9.52 -9.34
CA GLY A 422 -3.05 9.93 -7.93
C GLY A 422 -4.17 10.95 -7.68
N SER A 423 -4.89 11.43 -8.69
CA SER A 423 -6.14 12.15 -8.45
C SER A 423 -7.29 11.16 -8.25
N SER A 424 -7.76 11.02 -7.01
CA SER A 424 -9.12 10.54 -6.75
C SER A 424 -10.10 11.57 -7.32
N SER A 425 -10.54 11.38 -8.56
CA SER A 425 -11.72 12.08 -9.06
C SER A 425 -12.92 11.54 -8.30
N GLY A 426 -13.33 12.24 -7.23
CA GLY A 426 -14.65 12.06 -6.64
C GLY A 426 -15.71 12.42 -7.68
N PRO A 427 -16.82 11.67 -7.79
CA PRO A 427 -17.93 12.09 -8.62
C PRO A 427 -18.56 13.32 -7.97
N GLY A 428 -18.74 14.38 -8.77
CA GLY A 428 -19.58 15.52 -8.42
C GLY A 428 -21.07 15.20 -8.50
#